data_AF-A0A8C2XB90-F1
#
_entry.id   AF-A0A8C2XB90-F1
#
_cell.length_a   1.000
_cell.length_b   1.000
_cell.length_c   1.000
_cell.angle_alpha   90.00
_cell.angle_beta   90.00
_cell.angle_gamma   90.00
#
_symmetry.space_group_name_H-M   'P 1'
#
loop_
_entity.id
_entity.type
_entity.pdbx_description
1 polymer ?
#
loop_
_entity_poly.entity_id
_entity_poly.type
_entity_poly.pdbx_seq_one_letter_code
_entity_poly.pdbx_strand_id
1 'polypeptide(L)'
;MIFLTSVIVIKKTLNQVISVWVRDPRIRKNDFWHAYIDYEICIHTDSVCFTKKISIVRRRFSEFVWLRQKLQANSQLMVQLPELPPKNPFFSLNNGQQITERMKGLQRFLEQILESPLLLSDSCLHLFLQSQLSVSKMNACAAGQTHYSVAQAVQQCGLRRFHSEEDLEKDLSMSCDSDSDSSECLDPELRIKDLAINKAESTTSLDLMGTSQEKPLSCSCGST
;
A
#
# COMPACT_ATOMS: atom_id res chain seq x y z
N MET A 1 -48.79 11.62 -27.48
CA MET A 1 -47.33 11.48 -27.63
C MET A 1 -46.77 11.51 -26.21
N ILE A 2 -46.29 10.39 -25.66
CA ILE A 2 -44.96 9.78 -25.92
C ILE A 2 -43.88 10.77 -25.45
N PHE A 3 -43.07 10.50 -24.40
CA PHE A 3 -42.53 9.20 -23.97
C PHE A 3 -42.84 8.80 -22.51
N LEU A 4 -42.97 7.49 -22.28
CA LEU A 4 -42.42 6.85 -21.08
C LEU A 4 -40.98 6.41 -21.40
N THR A 5 -40.02 6.69 -20.52
CA THR A 5 -38.68 6.05 -20.34
C THR A 5 -37.88 6.94 -19.37
N SER A 6 -37.08 6.45 -18.40
CA SER A 6 -36.88 5.08 -17.91
C SER A 6 -36.53 5.08 -16.41
N VAL A 7 -37.16 4.17 -15.67
CA VAL A 7 -36.57 3.34 -14.59
C VAL A 7 -35.42 3.97 -13.76
N ILE A 8 -35.72 4.95 -12.91
CA ILE A 8 -34.99 5.15 -11.63
C ILE A 8 -35.80 4.56 -10.45
N VAL A 9 -36.64 3.55 -10.76
CA VAL A 9 -36.74 2.38 -9.89
C VAL A 9 -35.50 1.51 -10.16
N ILE A 10 -34.32 2.01 -9.78
CA ILE A 10 -33.18 1.12 -9.59
C ILE A 10 -33.58 0.22 -8.42
N LYS A 11 -33.87 -1.02 -8.78
CA LYS A 11 -34.57 -2.00 -7.97
C LYS A 11 -34.00 -2.08 -6.56
N LYS A 12 -34.87 -2.17 -5.56
CA LYS A 12 -34.54 -2.64 -4.20
C LYS A 12 -34.24 -4.16 -4.18
N THR A 13 -33.55 -4.67 -5.20
CA THR A 13 -33.07 -6.07 -5.31
C THR A 13 -31.61 -6.16 -4.86
N LEU A 14 -31.38 -5.72 -3.63
CA LEU A 14 -30.09 -5.79 -2.95
C LEU A 14 -30.30 -6.40 -1.56
N ASN A 15 -30.70 -7.67 -1.54
CA ASN A 15 -30.51 -8.52 -0.35
C ASN A 15 -29.04 -9.01 -0.28
N GLN A 16 -28.11 -8.13 -0.67
CA GLN A 16 -26.68 -8.39 -0.74
C GLN A 16 -26.09 -8.16 0.64
N VAL A 17 -25.41 -9.16 1.17
CA VAL A 17 -24.86 -9.17 2.52
C VAL A 17 -23.37 -8.86 2.45
N ILE A 18 -22.92 -7.87 3.21
CA ILE A 18 -21.50 -7.60 3.42
C ILE A 18 -21.19 -7.98 4.88
N SER A 19 -20.60 -9.15 5.09
CA SER A 19 -20.09 -9.57 6.39
C SER A 19 -18.63 -9.16 6.54
N VAL A 20 -18.31 -8.50 7.66
CA VAL A 20 -16.93 -8.14 8.03
C VAL A 20 -16.58 -8.68 9.41
N TRP A 21 -15.34 -9.12 9.58
CA TRP A 21 -14.78 -9.50 10.88
C TRP A 21 -13.40 -8.87 11.05
N VAL A 22 -13.12 -8.37 12.26
CA VAL A 22 -11.76 -7.95 12.65
C VAL A 22 -11.31 -8.83 13.81
N ARG A 23 -10.25 -9.61 13.60
CA ARG A 23 -9.87 -10.74 14.45
C ARG A 23 -8.35 -10.94 14.50
N ASP A 24 -7.93 -11.99 15.22
CA ASP A 24 -6.54 -12.49 15.21
C ASP A 24 -5.48 -11.36 15.35
N PRO A 25 -5.43 -10.68 16.51
CA PRO A 25 -4.47 -9.61 16.75
C PRO A 25 -3.07 -10.21 16.91
N ARG A 26 -2.12 -9.80 16.05
CA ARG A 26 -0.74 -10.29 16.12
C ARG A 26 0.25 -9.16 16.35
N ILE A 27 1.20 -9.39 17.26
CA ILE A 27 2.35 -8.52 17.43
C ILE A 27 3.31 -8.75 16.26
N ARG A 28 3.42 -7.74 15.39
CA ARG A 28 4.44 -7.64 14.35
C ARG A 28 5.65 -6.94 14.94
N LYS A 29 6.82 -7.55 14.84
CA LYS A 29 8.11 -6.89 15.07
C LYS A 29 8.72 -6.61 13.70
N ASN A 30 8.92 -5.33 13.37
CA ASN A 30 9.77 -4.96 12.23
C ASN A 30 11.23 -5.01 12.68
N ASP A 31 11.50 -4.31 13.79
CA ASP A 31 12.78 -4.20 14.48
C ASP A 31 12.57 -4.31 16.00
N PHE A 32 13.64 -4.40 16.78
CA PHE A 32 13.60 -4.51 18.25
C PHE A 32 12.72 -3.43 18.94
N TRP A 33 12.69 -2.21 18.39
CA TRP A 33 11.97 -1.06 18.92
C TRP A 33 10.68 -0.71 18.16
N HIS A 34 10.37 -1.42 17.08
CA HIS A 34 9.28 -1.07 16.15
C HIS A 34 8.20 -2.17 16.11
N ALA A 35 7.86 -2.67 17.30
CA ALA A 35 6.74 -3.58 17.50
C ALA A 35 5.40 -2.84 17.37
N TYR A 36 4.44 -3.45 16.67
CA TYR A 36 3.07 -2.97 16.56
C TYR A 36 2.09 -4.14 16.51
N ILE A 37 0.79 -3.89 16.69
CA ILE A 37 -0.25 -4.90 16.46
C ILE A 37 -0.98 -4.61 15.15
N ASP A 38 -1.11 -5.64 14.33
CA ASP A 38 -2.06 -5.71 13.23
C ASP A 38 -3.20 -6.68 13.55
N TYR A 39 -4.31 -6.50 12.85
CA TYR A 39 -5.51 -7.31 12.94
C TYR A 39 -5.80 -7.93 11.58
N GLU A 40 -6.29 -9.16 11.57
CA GLU A 40 -6.87 -9.77 10.37
C GLU A 40 -8.24 -9.14 10.11
N ILE A 41 -8.43 -8.55 8.93
CA ILE A 41 -9.74 -8.16 8.43
C ILE A 41 -10.17 -9.20 7.41
N CYS A 42 -11.38 -9.74 7.58
CA CYS A 42 -12.01 -10.64 6.63
C CYS A 42 -13.32 -10.05 6.12
N ILE A 43 -13.49 -10.03 4.81
CA ILE A 43 -14.76 -9.74 4.14
C ILE A 43 -15.31 -11.05 3.55
N HIS A 44 -16.60 -11.29 3.73
CA HIS A 44 -17.38 -12.23 2.93
C HIS A 44 -18.62 -11.50 2.41
N THR A 45 -18.83 -11.51 1.10
CA THR A 45 -19.97 -10.82 0.49
C THR A 45 -20.35 -11.40 -0.86
N ASP A 46 -21.65 -11.42 -1.15
CA ASP A 46 -22.20 -11.62 -2.49
C ASP A 46 -22.22 -10.33 -3.33
N SER A 47 -21.96 -9.17 -2.71
CA SER A 47 -22.18 -7.85 -3.31
C SER A 47 -21.35 -7.58 -4.55
N VAL A 48 -21.95 -6.87 -5.51
CA VAL A 48 -21.29 -6.43 -6.76
C VAL A 48 -20.35 -5.24 -6.56
N CYS A 49 -20.39 -4.56 -5.40
CA CYS A 49 -19.48 -3.46 -5.08
C CYS A 49 -18.03 -3.93 -4.87
N PHE A 50 -17.80 -5.23 -4.61
CA PHE A 50 -16.49 -5.79 -4.30
C PHE A 50 -15.95 -6.65 -5.44
N THR A 51 -14.66 -6.45 -5.78
CA THR A 51 -13.96 -7.25 -6.80
C THR A 51 -13.78 -8.71 -6.37
N LYS A 52 -13.61 -8.97 -5.06
CA LYS A 52 -13.58 -10.32 -4.48
C LYS A 52 -14.76 -10.54 -3.53
N LYS A 53 -15.36 -11.73 -3.64
CA LYS A 53 -16.41 -12.21 -2.71
C LYS A 53 -15.87 -12.62 -1.34
N ILE A 54 -14.60 -13.01 -1.27
CA ILE A 54 -13.85 -13.22 -0.02
C ILE A 54 -12.52 -12.48 -0.12
N SER A 55 -12.18 -11.66 0.87
CA SER A 55 -10.84 -11.11 1.05
C SER A 55 -10.37 -11.24 2.49
N ILE A 56 -9.07 -11.50 2.65
CA ILE A 56 -8.38 -11.54 3.94
C ILE A 56 -7.14 -10.65 3.82
N VAL A 57 -7.04 -9.64 4.67
CA VAL A 57 -5.94 -8.67 4.70
C VAL A 57 -5.51 -8.42 6.14
N ARG A 58 -4.31 -7.85 6.35
CA ARG A 58 -3.84 -7.45 7.69
C ARG A 58 -3.58 -5.96 7.75
N ARG A 59 -4.16 -5.29 8.76
CA ARG A 59 -4.06 -3.82 8.93
C ARG A 59 -3.78 -3.43 10.39
N ARG A 60 -2.92 -2.45 10.59
CA ARG A 60 -2.61 -1.85 11.91
C ARG A 60 -3.45 -0.60 12.17
N PHE A 61 -3.70 -0.28 13.44
CA PHE A 61 -4.58 0.82 13.87
C PHE A 61 -4.33 2.17 13.16
N SER A 62 -3.07 2.53 12.88
CA SER A 62 -2.75 3.79 12.18
C SER A 62 -3.23 3.83 10.73
N GLU A 63 -3.41 2.69 10.06
CA GLU A 63 -3.97 2.64 8.70
C GLU A 63 -5.49 2.87 8.72
N PHE A 64 -6.18 2.41 9.77
CA PHE A 64 -7.60 2.74 9.97
C PHE A 64 -7.80 4.25 10.22
N VAL A 65 -6.89 4.89 10.98
CA VAL A 65 -6.88 6.34 11.17
C VAL A 65 -6.72 7.07 9.83
N TRP A 66 -5.77 6.65 8.99
CA TRP A 66 -5.63 7.17 7.63
C TRP A 66 -6.90 6.93 6.79
N LEU A 67 -7.48 5.72 6.82
CA LEU A 67 -8.68 5.40 6.05
C LEU A 67 -9.85 6.33 6.43
N ARG A 68 -10.10 6.54 7.73
CA ARG A 68 -11.14 7.47 8.20
C ARG A 68 -10.88 8.89 7.69
N GLN A 69 -9.64 9.37 7.77
CA GLN A 69 -9.26 10.71 7.28
C GLN A 69 -9.45 10.83 5.76
N LYS A 70 -9.05 9.80 4.99
CA LYS A 70 -9.17 9.77 3.53
C LYS A 70 -10.62 9.75 3.07
N LEU A 71 -11.46 8.89 3.68
CA LEU A 71 -12.90 8.85 3.41
C LEU A 71 -13.61 10.16 3.83
N GLN A 72 -13.24 10.78 4.95
CA GLN A 72 -13.79 12.08 5.37
C GLN A 72 -13.42 13.22 4.41
N ALA A 73 -12.19 13.22 3.87
CA ALA A 73 -11.78 14.20 2.86
C ALA A 73 -12.50 13.99 1.52
N ASN A 74 -12.65 12.74 1.08
CA ASN A 74 -13.30 12.39 -0.18
C ASN A 74 -14.84 12.61 -0.17
N SER A 75 -15.48 12.53 1.01
CA SER A 75 -16.95 12.63 1.16
C SER A 75 -17.50 14.05 1.40
N GLN A 76 -16.65 15.08 1.33
CA GLN A 76 -17.05 16.50 1.29
C GLN A 76 -18.08 16.91 2.37
N LEU A 77 -17.91 16.40 3.59
CA LEU A 77 -18.77 16.65 4.77
C LEU A 77 -20.22 16.14 4.70
N MET A 78 -20.65 15.47 3.62
CA MET A 78 -22.03 14.97 3.50
C MET A 78 -22.31 13.71 4.35
N VAL A 79 -21.26 13.04 4.85
CA VAL A 79 -21.37 11.80 5.63
C VAL A 79 -20.69 11.99 6.99
N GLN A 80 -21.39 11.68 8.08
CA GLN A 80 -20.80 11.55 9.40
C GLN A 80 -20.12 10.18 9.50
N LEU A 81 -18.79 10.15 9.44
CA LEU A 81 -18.04 8.88 9.53
C LEU A 81 -18.03 8.35 10.97
N PRO A 82 -18.21 7.03 11.17
CA PRO A 82 -18.16 6.42 12.49
C PRO A 82 -16.81 6.67 13.19
N GLU A 83 -16.84 6.72 14.52
CA GLU A 83 -15.64 6.94 15.31
C GLU A 83 -14.76 5.69 15.35
N LEU A 84 -13.45 5.91 15.41
CA LEU A 84 -12.48 4.85 15.68
C LEU A 84 -12.34 4.65 17.19
N PRO A 85 -12.05 3.43 17.68
CA PRO A 85 -11.73 3.22 19.09
C PRO A 85 -10.56 4.13 19.49
N PRO A 86 -10.64 4.80 20.65
CA PRO A 86 -9.81 5.96 20.94
C PRO A 86 -8.31 5.65 20.88
N LYS A 87 -7.53 6.65 20.43
CA LYS A 87 -6.06 6.62 20.40
C LYS A 87 -5.50 6.78 21.82
N ASN A 88 -5.67 5.74 22.65
CA ASN A 88 -5.05 5.66 23.97
C ASN A 88 -3.51 5.81 23.83
N PRO A 89 -2.88 6.84 24.45
CA PRO A 89 -1.43 6.99 24.46
C PRO A 89 -0.74 5.92 25.32
N PHE A 90 -1.42 5.41 26.36
CA PHE A 90 -0.97 4.33 27.24
C PHE A 90 -1.47 2.96 26.75
N PHE A 91 -1.42 2.72 25.43
CA PHE A 91 -1.81 1.43 24.85
C PHE A 91 -0.67 0.42 24.97
N SER A 92 -0.88 -0.64 25.73
CA SER A 92 0.11 -1.71 25.93
C SER A 92 -0.11 -2.87 24.96
N LEU A 93 0.96 -3.30 24.28
CA LEU A 93 0.96 -4.47 23.40
C LEU A 93 0.75 -5.80 24.15
N ASN A 94 0.79 -5.78 25.49
CA ASN A 94 0.62 -6.94 26.35
C ASN A 94 -0.76 -6.94 27.06
N ASN A 95 -1.55 -5.87 26.93
CA ASN A 95 -2.86 -5.78 27.58
C ASN A 95 -3.97 -6.35 26.67
N GLY A 96 -4.31 -7.62 26.89
CA GLY A 96 -5.34 -8.33 26.12
C GLY A 96 -6.68 -7.62 26.07
N GLN A 97 -7.12 -6.99 27.16
CA GLN A 97 -8.39 -6.24 27.20
C GLN A 97 -8.36 -5.00 26.28
N GLN A 98 -7.29 -4.20 26.33
CA GLN A 98 -7.13 -3.04 25.44
C GLN A 98 -7.06 -3.47 23.96
N ILE A 99 -6.38 -4.59 23.67
CA ILE A 99 -6.28 -5.16 22.32
C ILE A 99 -7.67 -5.61 21.83
N THR A 100 -8.44 -6.31 22.66
CA THR A 100 -9.78 -6.80 22.35
C THR A 100 -10.81 -5.69 22.16
N GLU A 101 -10.82 -4.66 23.02
CA GLU A 101 -11.76 -3.54 22.84
C GLU A 101 -11.41 -2.68 21.62
N ARG A 102 -10.12 -2.49 21.31
CA ARG A 102 -9.70 -1.91 20.03
C ARG A 102 -10.17 -2.78 18.86
N MET A 103 -10.01 -4.10 18.92
CA MET A 103 -10.45 -5.03 17.87
C MET A 103 -11.96 -4.92 17.60
N LYS A 104 -12.79 -4.95 18.65
CA LYS A 104 -14.25 -4.76 18.57
C LYS A 104 -14.62 -3.39 17.98
N GLY A 105 -13.95 -2.33 18.41
CA GLY A 105 -14.18 -0.98 17.87
C GLY A 105 -13.81 -0.86 16.39
N LEU A 106 -12.73 -1.51 15.95
CA LEU A 106 -12.33 -1.56 14.54
C LEU A 106 -13.31 -2.37 13.68
N GLN A 107 -13.94 -3.42 14.23
CA GLN A 107 -15.01 -4.12 13.51
C GLN A 107 -16.24 -3.23 13.32
N ARG A 108 -16.76 -2.62 14.40
CA ARG A 108 -17.93 -1.72 14.33
C ARG A 108 -17.73 -0.55 13.38
N PHE A 109 -16.54 0.04 13.38
CA PHE A 109 -16.14 1.07 12.44
C PHE A 109 -16.25 0.62 10.97
N LEU A 110 -15.88 -0.63 10.65
CA LEU A 110 -16.05 -1.18 9.30
C LEU A 110 -17.51 -1.55 9.01
N GLU A 111 -18.22 -2.18 9.94
CA GLU A 111 -19.66 -2.50 9.81
C GLU A 111 -20.45 -1.24 9.39
N GLN A 112 -20.28 -0.14 10.13
CA GLN A 112 -20.96 1.14 9.86
C GLN A 112 -20.48 1.87 8.59
N ILE A 113 -19.25 1.62 8.11
CA ILE A 113 -18.79 2.15 6.81
C ILE A 113 -19.43 1.38 5.65
N LEU A 114 -19.55 0.07 5.80
CA LEU A 114 -20.03 -0.84 4.76
C LEU A 114 -21.55 -0.76 4.54
N GLU A 115 -22.28 -0.17 5.48
CA GLU A 115 -23.70 0.21 5.33
C GLU A 115 -23.92 1.39 4.34
N SER A 116 -22.89 2.18 4.01
CA SER A 116 -23.03 3.40 3.21
C SER A 116 -22.63 3.22 1.74
N PRO A 117 -23.57 3.28 0.77
CA PRO A 117 -23.25 3.17 -0.66
C PRO A 117 -22.29 4.24 -1.18
N LEU A 118 -22.26 5.42 -0.54
CA LEU A 118 -21.31 6.48 -0.87
C LEU A 118 -19.88 6.09 -0.50
N LEU A 119 -19.67 5.53 0.70
CA LEU A 119 -18.34 5.07 1.13
C LEU A 119 -17.90 3.81 0.36
N LEU A 120 -18.84 2.93 0.00
CA LEU A 120 -18.61 1.78 -0.88
C LEU A 120 -18.18 2.17 -2.31
N SER A 121 -18.31 3.43 -2.73
CA SER A 121 -17.78 3.92 -4.02
C SER A 121 -16.29 4.27 -3.97
N ASP A 122 -15.68 4.37 -2.78
CA ASP A 122 -14.30 4.85 -2.62
C ASP A 122 -13.26 3.75 -2.90
N SER A 123 -12.39 3.97 -3.89
CA SER A 123 -11.31 3.04 -4.23
C SER A 123 -10.31 2.79 -3.10
N CYS A 124 -10.09 3.75 -2.19
CA CYS A 124 -9.21 3.56 -1.04
C CYS A 124 -9.79 2.55 -0.03
N LEU A 125 -11.12 2.46 0.10
CA LEU A 125 -11.77 1.45 0.94
C LEU A 125 -11.56 0.04 0.36
N HIS A 126 -11.76 -0.14 -0.95
CA HIS A 126 -11.53 -1.42 -1.62
C HIS A 126 -10.07 -1.86 -1.59
N LEU A 127 -9.13 -0.94 -1.84
CA LEU A 127 -7.70 -1.23 -1.70
C LEU A 127 -7.33 -1.61 -0.26
N PHE A 128 -7.90 -0.94 0.74
CA PHE A 128 -7.66 -1.24 2.16
C PHE A 128 -8.16 -2.64 2.55
N LEU A 129 -9.36 -3.04 2.08
CA LEU A 129 -10.04 -4.29 2.43
C LEU A 129 -9.68 -5.51 1.56
N GLN A 130 -9.20 -5.31 0.32
CA GLN A 130 -9.02 -6.39 -0.66
C GLN A 130 -7.60 -6.50 -1.25
N SER A 131 -6.68 -5.59 -0.90
CA SER A 131 -5.26 -5.63 -1.27
C SER A 131 -4.33 -5.54 -0.05
N GLN A 132 -3.08 -5.98 -0.22
CA GLN A 132 -1.99 -5.82 0.76
C GLN A 132 -1.11 -4.59 0.48
N LEU A 133 -1.60 -3.60 -0.29
CA LEU A 133 -0.85 -2.37 -0.57
C LEU A 133 -0.67 -1.51 0.70
N SER A 134 0.51 -0.91 0.86
CA SER A 134 0.77 0.10 1.90
C SER A 134 0.00 1.40 1.61
N VAL A 135 -0.22 2.23 2.64
CA VAL A 135 -0.95 3.50 2.54
C VAL A 135 -0.49 4.37 1.37
N SER A 136 0.82 4.54 1.16
CA SER A 136 1.34 5.34 0.03
C SER A 136 0.97 4.74 -1.33
N LYS A 137 1.09 3.41 -1.49
CA LYS A 137 0.69 2.71 -2.72
C LYS A 137 -0.83 2.74 -2.94
N MET A 138 -1.63 2.72 -1.88
CA MET A 138 -3.10 2.86 -1.98
C MET A 138 -3.51 4.26 -2.45
N ASN A 139 -2.88 5.33 -1.94
CA ASN A 139 -3.15 6.69 -2.42
C ASN A 139 -2.71 6.86 -3.89
N ALA A 140 -1.51 6.39 -4.25
CA ALA A 140 -1.02 6.46 -5.63
C ALA A 140 -1.94 5.71 -6.61
N CYS A 141 -2.37 4.48 -6.27
CA CYS A 141 -3.26 3.70 -7.12
C CYS A 141 -4.66 4.32 -7.25
N ALA A 142 -5.23 4.84 -6.16
CA ALA A 142 -6.50 5.58 -6.19
C ALA A 142 -6.41 6.91 -6.97
N ALA A 143 -5.21 7.49 -7.11
CA ALA A 143 -4.94 8.70 -7.87
C ALA A 143 -4.50 8.43 -9.33
N GLY A 144 -4.47 7.18 -9.79
CA GLY A 144 -4.00 6.82 -11.14
C GLY A 144 -2.48 6.92 -11.34
N GLN A 145 -1.70 7.03 -10.26
CA GLN A 145 -0.24 7.22 -10.26
C GLN A 145 0.55 5.88 -10.21
N THR A 146 -0.07 4.78 -10.65
CA THR A 146 0.55 3.44 -10.70
C THR A 146 0.28 2.78 -12.05
N HIS A 147 1.23 1.96 -12.54
CA HIS A 147 1.06 1.19 -13.79
C HIS A 147 -0.05 0.12 -13.72
N TYR A 148 -0.58 -0.16 -12.53
CA TYR A 148 -1.71 -1.05 -12.30
C TYR A 148 -2.95 -0.28 -11.81
N SER A 149 -4.12 -0.76 -12.21
CA SER A 149 -5.42 -0.31 -11.72
C SER A 149 -5.79 -0.91 -10.35
N VAL A 150 -6.83 -0.34 -9.74
CA VAL A 150 -7.44 -0.85 -8.50
C VAL A 150 -7.83 -2.34 -8.63
N ALA A 151 -8.43 -2.73 -9.75
CA ALA A 151 -8.86 -4.11 -9.99
C ALA A 151 -7.66 -5.08 -10.06
N GLN A 152 -6.59 -4.70 -10.76
CA GLN A 152 -5.35 -5.50 -10.83
C GLN A 152 -4.67 -5.62 -9.46
N ALA A 153 -4.57 -4.52 -8.70
CA ALA A 153 -4.02 -4.53 -7.34
C ALA A 153 -4.78 -5.47 -6.39
N VAL A 154 -6.11 -5.52 -6.52
CA VAL A 154 -6.94 -6.46 -5.76
C VAL A 154 -6.74 -7.89 -6.26
N GLN A 155 -6.76 -8.14 -7.57
CA GLN A 155 -6.61 -9.49 -8.14
C GLN A 155 -5.25 -10.13 -7.79
N GLN A 156 -4.14 -9.40 -7.93
CA GLN A 156 -2.78 -9.88 -7.61
C GLN A 156 -2.60 -10.27 -6.14
N CYS A 157 -3.43 -9.74 -5.23
CA CYS A 157 -3.42 -10.05 -3.80
C CYS A 157 -3.97 -11.45 -3.50
N GLY A 158 -3.27 -12.49 -3.96
CA GLY A 158 -3.60 -13.91 -3.76
C GLY A 158 -2.74 -14.89 -4.57
N LEU A 159 -2.28 -14.48 -5.76
CA LEU A 159 -1.48 -15.34 -6.66
C LEU A 159 -0.03 -15.57 -6.23
N ARG A 160 0.47 -14.85 -5.22
CA ARG A 160 1.85 -14.91 -4.66
C ARG A 160 2.25 -16.26 -4.02
N ARG A 161 1.59 -17.37 -4.39
CA ARG A 161 2.01 -18.76 -4.11
C ARG A 161 2.52 -19.51 -5.34
N PHE A 162 2.44 -18.93 -6.54
CA PHE A 162 2.77 -19.62 -7.81
C PHE A 162 3.64 -18.80 -8.79
N HIS A 163 4.33 -17.77 -8.31
CA HIS A 163 5.42 -17.13 -9.06
C HIS A 163 6.73 -17.41 -8.33
N SER A 164 7.70 -18.01 -9.03
CA SER A 164 9.09 -18.03 -8.59
C SER A 164 9.68 -16.62 -8.66
N GLU A 165 10.79 -16.39 -7.97
CA GLU A 165 11.39 -15.05 -7.86
C GLU A 165 12.05 -14.58 -9.17
N GLU A 166 12.23 -15.51 -10.13
CA GLU A 166 12.87 -15.33 -11.43
C GLU A 166 12.03 -14.51 -12.44
N ASP A 167 10.69 -14.48 -12.31
CA ASP A 167 9.82 -13.66 -13.18
C ASP A 167 10.06 -12.14 -12.99
N LEU A 168 10.53 -11.72 -11.80
CA LEU A 168 10.55 -10.30 -11.41
C LEU A 168 11.62 -9.46 -12.12
N GLU A 169 12.65 -10.09 -12.70
CA GLU A 169 13.73 -9.41 -13.42
C GLU A 169 13.44 -9.30 -14.93
N LYS A 170 12.49 -10.09 -15.44
CA LYS A 170 12.17 -10.16 -16.87
C LYS A 170 11.26 -9.02 -17.33
N ASP A 171 10.29 -8.63 -16.50
CA ASP A 171 9.45 -7.44 -16.72
C ASP A 171 10.24 -6.11 -16.67
N LEU A 172 11.49 -6.13 -16.17
CA LEU A 172 12.40 -4.98 -16.13
C LEU A 172 13.39 -4.93 -17.31
N SER A 173 13.37 -5.91 -18.21
CA SER A 173 14.37 -6.08 -19.28
C SER A 173 13.79 -6.23 -20.70
N MET A 174 12.50 -5.94 -20.91
CA MET A 174 11.87 -5.85 -22.24
C MET A 174 11.29 -4.45 -22.54
N SER A 175 12.14 -3.42 -22.46
CA SER A 175 11.87 -2.09 -22.99
C SER A 175 13.04 -1.64 -23.86
N CYS A 176 12.77 -1.31 -25.13
CA CYS A 176 13.69 -1.41 -26.28
C CYS A 176 14.11 -2.86 -26.61
N ASP A 177 14.25 -3.27 -27.87
CA ASP A 177 14.28 -2.48 -29.11
C ASP A 177 13.04 -2.68 -30.01
N SER A 178 12.74 -1.66 -30.83
CA SER A 178 11.79 -1.74 -31.95
C SER A 178 12.07 -0.61 -32.95
N ASP A 179 13.33 -0.52 -33.39
CA ASP A 179 13.72 0.38 -34.46
C ASP A 179 13.01 -0.03 -35.76
N SER A 180 12.13 0.84 -36.24
CA SER A 180 11.41 0.64 -37.49
C SER A 180 12.26 1.19 -38.63
N ASP A 181 13.04 0.30 -39.25
CA ASP A 181 13.84 0.61 -40.42
C ASP A 181 12.98 1.23 -41.54
N SER A 182 13.39 2.39 -42.04
CA SER A 182 12.76 3.07 -43.17
C SER A 182 13.86 3.76 -43.97
N SER A 183 14.47 2.99 -44.87
CA SER A 183 15.60 3.40 -45.69
C SER A 183 15.16 3.78 -47.11
N GLU A 184 15.22 5.07 -47.41
CA GLU A 184 15.45 5.56 -48.77
C GLU A 184 16.82 6.25 -48.80
N CYS A 185 17.66 5.90 -49.78
CA CYS A 185 19.05 6.31 -49.83
C CYS A 185 19.22 7.73 -50.38
N LEU A 186 20.25 8.45 -49.93
CA LEU A 186 21.25 9.14 -50.79
C LEU A 186 22.37 9.82 -49.95
N ASP A 187 23.62 9.52 -50.29
CA ASP A 187 24.83 10.30 -49.98
C ASP A 187 25.05 11.33 -51.14
N PRO A 188 25.94 12.36 -51.10
CA PRO A 188 27.28 12.29 -50.50
C PRO A 188 27.84 13.54 -49.76
N GLU A 189 28.94 13.30 -49.04
CA GLU A 189 30.26 13.97 -49.22
C GLU A 189 30.92 14.68 -48.01
N LEU A 190 31.85 13.95 -47.38
CA LEU A 190 33.17 14.35 -46.87
C LEU A 190 33.39 15.75 -46.24
N ARG A 191 33.88 15.76 -44.98
CA ARG A 191 35.25 16.26 -44.69
C ARG A 191 35.82 15.84 -43.33
N ILE A 192 37.13 15.56 -43.34
CA ILE A 192 37.96 15.17 -42.19
C ILE A 192 38.63 16.41 -41.57
N LYS A 193 38.86 16.41 -40.24
CA LYS A 193 40.01 17.07 -39.60
C LYS A 193 40.25 16.58 -38.16
N ASP A 194 41.52 16.31 -37.85
CA ASP A 194 42.00 15.72 -36.60
C ASP A 194 42.58 16.73 -35.59
N LEU A 195 43.04 16.19 -34.45
CA LEU A 195 43.89 16.78 -33.40
C LEU A 195 43.17 17.74 -32.41
N ALA A 196 43.58 17.82 -31.14
CA ALA A 196 44.79 17.27 -30.51
C ALA A 196 44.57 16.67 -29.10
N ILE A 197 45.55 15.87 -28.67
CA ILE A 197 45.70 15.35 -27.31
C ILE A 197 46.69 16.23 -26.55
N ASN A 198 46.39 16.59 -25.30
CA ASN A 198 47.40 17.06 -24.35
C ASN A 198 47.15 16.47 -22.95
N LYS A 199 48.05 15.58 -22.55
CA LYS A 199 48.15 14.93 -21.23
C LYS A 199 49.03 15.78 -20.30
N ALA A 200 48.65 15.89 -19.03
CA ALA A 200 49.55 16.30 -17.95
C ALA A 200 49.17 15.61 -16.62
N GLU A 201 50.16 15.05 -15.92
CA GLU A 201 50.03 14.50 -14.57
C GLU A 201 50.97 15.25 -13.61
N SER A 202 50.50 15.56 -12.40
CA SER A 202 51.29 16.01 -11.25
C SER A 202 50.39 15.77 -10.01
N THR A 203 50.71 15.05 -8.93
CA THR A 203 51.93 14.92 -8.11
C THR A 203 52.34 16.26 -7.48
N THR A 204 52.54 16.45 -6.17
CA THR A 204 52.19 15.72 -4.91
C THR A 204 51.71 16.79 -3.86
N SER A 205 51.52 16.62 -2.54
CA SER A 205 51.74 15.54 -1.54
C SER A 205 51.01 15.86 -0.22
N LEU A 206 50.98 14.88 0.72
CA LEU A 206 50.79 15.04 2.19
C LEU A 206 49.38 15.53 2.66
N ASP A 207 48.91 15.26 3.90
CA ASP A 207 49.61 14.75 5.10
C ASP A 207 48.79 13.70 5.90
N LEU A 208 49.36 13.13 6.98
CA LEU A 208 48.95 11.83 7.56
C LEU A 208 48.78 11.79 9.10
N MET A 209 47.62 11.31 9.61
CA MET A 209 47.42 10.55 10.86
C MET A 209 46.01 9.90 10.85
N GLY A 210 45.69 8.79 11.53
CA GLY A 210 46.34 8.11 12.67
C GLY A 210 45.58 8.39 13.98
N THR A 211 45.19 7.43 14.83
CA THR A 211 45.37 5.96 14.87
C THR A 211 44.22 5.29 15.65
N SER A 212 43.94 4.01 15.40
CA SER A 212 43.04 3.19 16.23
C SER A 212 43.65 2.82 17.59
N GLN A 213 42.84 2.66 18.64
CA GLN A 213 43.22 1.84 19.80
C GLN A 213 42.02 1.24 20.54
N GLU A 214 42.12 -0.03 20.91
CA GLU A 214 41.15 -0.76 21.74
C GLU A 214 41.64 -0.90 23.19
N LYS A 215 40.71 -0.98 24.16
CA LYS A 215 40.81 -1.94 25.28
C LYS A 215 39.49 -2.07 26.08
N PRO A 216 39.17 -3.25 26.65
CA PRO A 216 37.97 -3.48 27.47
C PRO A 216 38.26 -3.50 28.98
N LEU A 217 37.22 -3.32 29.81
CA LEU A 217 37.02 -3.66 31.25
C LEU A 217 35.63 -3.08 31.67
N SER A 218 34.89 -3.49 32.72
CA SER A 218 34.66 -4.81 33.35
C SER A 218 33.64 -4.66 34.52
N CYS A 219 32.69 -5.60 34.67
CA CYS A 219 31.85 -5.78 35.89
C CYS A 219 30.94 -4.56 36.28
N SER A 220 30.01 -4.62 37.23
CA SER A 220 29.49 -5.74 38.06
C SER A 220 27.97 -5.59 38.29
N CYS A 221 27.35 -6.60 38.90
CA CYS A 221 25.95 -6.57 39.34
C CYS A 221 25.74 -5.78 40.65
N GLY A 222 24.48 -5.43 40.93
CA GLY A 222 24.02 -4.93 42.23
C GLY A 222 22.52 -5.22 42.41
N SER A 223 22.17 -5.93 43.48
CA SER A 223 20.79 -6.31 43.82
C SER A 223 20.40 -5.70 45.17
N THR A 224 19.15 -5.27 45.32
CA THR A 224 18.46 -5.07 46.60
C THR A 224 16.97 -5.28 46.36
#